data_AF-A0AAV1B7J8-F1
#
_entry.id   AF-A0AAV1B7J8-F1
#
_cell.length_a   1.000
_cell.length_b   1.000
_cell.length_c   1.000
_cell.angle_alpha   90.00
_cell.angle_beta   90.00
_cell.angle_gamma   90.00
#
_symmetry.space_group_name_H-M   'P 1'
#
loop_
_entity.id
_entity.type
_entity.pdbx_description
1 polymer ?
#
loop_
_entity_poly.entity_id
_entity_poly.type
_entity_poly.pdbx_seq_one_letter_code
_entity_poly.pdbx_strand_id
1 'polypeptide(L)'
;MNSSALLHPSSPLIFHRNRTIICSSSRNQSYIPKLEPFSRSKIDRVAKNLPLIEKSEKDLSDYCSTLDGDECYSCWQAYFELKDLEKESPRADIERLIIEIGGVKSLIGCIHGIALMHKLKKDGLKLAMEIESKDEQNLCPRPDGLPKSADEMMEEEKARMPDSSYTKLLRSMGKSPAWYSEAPDHETD
;
A
#
# COMPACT_ATOMS: atom_id res chain seq x y z
N MET A 1 75.25 -27.20 30.02
CA MET A 1 75.78 -26.13 29.14
C MET A 1 76.09 -26.74 27.79
N ASN A 2 75.49 -26.19 26.72
CA ASN A 2 75.74 -26.43 25.29
C ASN A 2 75.33 -27.83 24.76
N SER A 3 74.83 -28.05 23.54
CA SER A 3 74.08 -27.30 22.52
C SER A 3 73.65 -28.33 21.46
N SER A 4 72.44 -28.17 20.92
CA SER A 4 71.95 -28.54 19.57
C SER A 4 72.04 -29.99 19.06
N ALA A 5 70.90 -30.60 18.70
CA ALA A 5 70.40 -30.62 17.30
C ALA A 5 69.27 -31.65 17.06
N LEU A 6 68.20 -31.15 16.39
CA LEU A 6 67.30 -31.83 15.43
C LEU A 6 66.34 -32.93 15.91
N LEU A 7 65.03 -32.70 15.74
CA LEU A 7 64.19 -33.37 14.73
C LEU A 7 62.68 -33.01 14.84
N HIS A 8 62.05 -32.91 13.66
CA HIS A 8 60.61 -32.89 13.31
C HIS A 8 59.75 -31.63 13.53
N PRO A 9 59.21 -31.05 12.43
CA PRO A 9 57.98 -30.26 12.45
C PRO A 9 56.74 -31.16 12.21
N SER A 10 55.73 -31.05 13.06
CA SER A 10 54.39 -31.59 12.82
C SER A 10 53.38 -30.45 12.64
N SER A 11 52.78 -30.45 11.46
CA SER A 11 51.46 -29.90 11.12
C SER A 11 51.28 -28.36 11.05
N PRO A 12 51.13 -27.79 9.83
CA PRO A 12 50.58 -26.46 9.67
C PRO A 12 49.05 -26.46 9.74
N LEU A 13 48.54 -25.39 10.35
CA LEU A 13 47.15 -24.95 10.40
C LEU A 13 46.58 -24.75 8.98
N ILE A 14 45.33 -25.17 8.82
CA ILE A 14 44.53 -25.06 7.61
C ILE A 14 44.28 -23.59 7.28
N PHE A 15 44.96 -23.06 6.27
CA PHE A 15 44.49 -21.89 5.54
C PHE A 15 43.71 -22.39 4.31
N HIS A 16 42.38 -22.30 4.37
CA HIS A 16 41.52 -22.47 3.20
C HIS A 16 41.76 -21.31 2.24
N ARG A 17 42.59 -21.57 1.24
CA ARG A 17 42.85 -20.67 0.12
C ARG A 17 41.65 -20.74 -0.81
N ASN A 18 40.84 -19.69 -0.84
CA ASN A 18 39.75 -19.53 -1.82
C ASN A 18 40.35 -19.64 -3.23
N ARG A 19 40.09 -20.76 -3.90
CA ARG A 19 40.41 -20.95 -5.32
C ARG A 19 39.40 -20.14 -6.12
N THR A 20 39.80 -18.96 -6.57
CA THR A 20 39.13 -18.26 -7.67
C THR A 20 39.27 -19.14 -8.91
N ILE A 21 38.17 -19.73 -9.37
CA ILE A 21 38.12 -20.43 -10.65
C ILE A 21 38.18 -19.37 -11.73
N ILE A 22 39.38 -19.11 -12.24
CA ILE A 22 39.59 -18.33 -13.46
C ILE A 22 39.37 -19.29 -14.62
N CYS A 23 38.15 -19.29 -15.17
CA CYS A 23 37.87 -19.96 -16.43
C CYS A 23 38.52 -19.19 -17.57
N SER A 24 39.76 -19.53 -17.91
CA SER A 24 40.40 -19.10 -19.15
C SER A 24 39.83 -19.91 -20.32
N SER A 25 38.67 -19.52 -20.85
CA SER A 25 38.18 -20.08 -22.11
C SER A 25 38.98 -19.47 -23.27
N SER A 26 40.13 -20.07 -23.57
CA SER A 26 40.77 -19.95 -24.87
C SER A 26 39.95 -20.72 -25.88
N ARG A 27 39.10 -20.02 -26.64
CA ARG A 27 38.55 -20.55 -27.89
C ARG A 27 38.57 -19.44 -28.94
N ASN A 28 39.51 -19.60 -29.86
CA ASN A 28 39.50 -18.95 -31.16
C ASN A 28 38.17 -19.29 -31.85
N GLN A 29 37.21 -18.38 -31.80
CA GLN A 29 35.92 -18.53 -32.46
C GLN A 29 35.73 -17.30 -33.36
N SER A 30 36.06 -17.46 -34.64
CA SER A 30 36.16 -16.39 -35.64
C SER A 30 34.83 -15.81 -36.10
N TYR A 31 33.71 -16.17 -35.46
CA TYR A 31 32.39 -15.61 -35.76
C TYR A 31 31.42 -15.81 -34.58
N ILE A 32 31.73 -15.25 -33.41
CA ILE A 32 30.69 -14.98 -32.39
C ILE A 32 30.23 -13.54 -32.64
N PRO A 33 28.99 -13.30 -33.11
CA PRO A 33 28.43 -11.96 -33.11
C PRO A 33 28.48 -11.44 -31.68
N LYS A 34 29.24 -10.37 -31.44
CA LYS A 34 29.33 -9.74 -30.11
C LYS A 34 27.95 -9.20 -29.77
N LEU A 35 27.19 -9.96 -29.00
CA LEU A 35 25.94 -9.49 -28.44
C LEU A 35 26.27 -8.43 -27.38
N GLU A 36 25.53 -7.32 -27.42
CA GLU A 36 25.56 -6.31 -26.37
C GLU A 36 25.44 -6.97 -24.98
N PRO A 37 26.25 -6.56 -23.98
CA PRO A 37 26.15 -7.10 -22.64
C PRO A 37 24.70 -7.04 -22.13
N PHE A 38 24.18 -8.17 -21.62
CA PHE A 38 22.82 -8.24 -21.05
C PHE A 38 22.63 -7.27 -19.86
N SER A 39 23.72 -6.76 -19.28
CA SER A 39 23.71 -5.72 -18.26
C SER A 39 23.63 -4.33 -18.89
N ARG A 40 22.41 -3.86 -19.18
CA ARG A 40 22.17 -2.44 -19.45
C ARG A 40 22.61 -1.61 -18.26
N SER A 41 23.46 -0.60 -18.47
CA SER A 41 23.89 0.30 -17.41
C SER A 41 22.70 1.08 -16.84
N LYS A 42 22.73 1.41 -15.55
CA LYS A 42 21.67 2.22 -14.91
C LYS A 42 21.47 3.56 -15.63
N ILE A 43 22.50 4.06 -16.31
CA ILE A 43 22.50 5.32 -17.07
C ILE A 43 21.75 5.17 -18.41
N ASP A 44 21.85 4.02 -19.09
CA ASP A 44 21.06 3.73 -20.31
C ASP A 44 19.56 3.58 -20.00
N ARG A 45 19.21 3.19 -18.76
CA ARG A 45 17.82 3.30 -18.29
C ARG A 45 17.42 4.76 -18.11
N VAL A 46 18.28 5.58 -17.48
CA VAL A 46 18.01 7.01 -17.23
C VAL A 46 17.91 7.85 -18.51
N ALA A 47 18.70 7.57 -19.55
CA ALA A 47 18.53 8.21 -20.85
C ALA A 47 17.20 7.81 -21.52
N LYS A 48 16.66 6.63 -21.20
CA LYS A 48 15.32 6.15 -21.61
C LYS A 48 14.20 6.54 -20.64
N ASN A 49 14.51 7.25 -19.56
CA ASN A 49 13.50 7.73 -18.62
C ASN A 49 12.65 8.86 -19.24
N LEU A 50 13.29 9.81 -19.95
CA LEU A 50 12.56 10.84 -20.70
C LEU A 50 11.57 10.29 -21.73
N PRO A 51 11.90 9.30 -22.58
CA PRO A 51 10.96 8.77 -23.57
C PRO A 51 9.86 7.88 -22.98
N LEU A 52 9.91 7.45 -21.72
CA LEU A 52 8.89 6.54 -21.17
C LEU A 52 7.57 7.28 -20.91
N ILE A 53 7.62 8.48 -20.33
CA ILE A 53 6.43 9.29 -20.07
C ILE A 53 5.79 9.71 -21.40
N GLU A 54 6.59 10.24 -22.33
CA GLU A 54 6.14 10.65 -23.66
C GLU A 54 5.52 9.47 -24.43
N LYS A 55 6.14 8.29 -24.34
CA LYS A 55 5.57 7.07 -24.93
C LYS A 55 4.22 6.72 -24.29
N SER A 56 4.12 6.74 -22.96
CA SER A 56 2.87 6.41 -22.27
C SER A 56 1.75 7.40 -22.57
N GLU A 57 2.10 8.67 -22.74
CA GLU A 57 1.19 9.74 -23.16
C GLU A 57 0.67 9.49 -24.57
N LYS A 58 1.57 9.15 -25.50
CA LYS A 58 1.18 8.78 -26.86
C LYS A 58 0.27 7.55 -26.86
N ASP A 59 0.67 6.49 -26.15
CA ASP A 59 -0.09 5.26 -26.03
C ASP A 59 -1.49 5.53 -25.43
N LEU A 60 -1.60 6.44 -24.45
CA LEU A 60 -2.86 6.91 -23.89
C LEU A 60 -3.71 7.63 -24.95
N SER A 61 -3.14 8.60 -25.66
CA SER A 61 -3.87 9.37 -26.68
C SER A 61 -4.37 8.50 -27.84
N ASP A 62 -3.54 7.55 -28.27
CA ASP A 62 -3.88 6.57 -29.30
C ASP A 62 -5.02 5.67 -28.79
N TYR A 63 -4.98 5.25 -27.52
CA TYR A 63 -6.04 4.46 -26.89
C TYR A 63 -7.36 5.25 -26.71
N CYS A 64 -7.32 6.49 -26.21
CA CYS A 64 -8.52 7.32 -26.05
C CYS A 64 -9.23 7.56 -27.38
N SER A 65 -8.48 7.64 -28.48
CA SER A 65 -9.04 7.80 -29.84
C SER A 65 -9.78 6.55 -30.35
N THR A 66 -9.62 5.40 -29.70
CA THR A 66 -10.34 4.16 -30.04
C THR A 66 -11.62 3.95 -29.24
N LEU A 67 -11.86 4.78 -28.22
CA LEU A 67 -13.02 4.68 -27.34
C LEU A 67 -14.09 5.72 -27.72
N ASP A 68 -15.34 5.38 -27.44
CA ASP A 68 -16.50 6.27 -27.61
C ASP A 68 -17.27 6.41 -26.28
N GLY A 69 -18.05 7.49 -26.14
CA GLY A 69 -18.90 7.73 -24.98
C GLY A 69 -18.16 8.13 -23.70
N ASP A 70 -18.69 7.72 -22.55
CA ASP A 70 -18.18 8.11 -21.23
C ASP A 70 -16.76 7.59 -20.96
N GLU A 71 -16.42 6.42 -21.50
CA GLU A 71 -15.07 5.85 -21.39
C GLU A 71 -14.03 6.71 -22.11
N CYS A 72 -14.40 7.29 -23.27
CA CYS A 72 -13.55 8.22 -24.00
C CYS A 72 -13.29 9.49 -23.18
N TYR A 73 -14.34 10.06 -22.58
CA TYR A 73 -14.22 11.23 -21.72
C TYR A 73 -13.31 10.97 -20.51
N SER A 74 -13.53 9.85 -19.80
CA SER A 74 -12.68 9.45 -18.68
C SER A 74 -11.22 9.26 -19.12
N CYS A 75 -10.99 8.63 -20.28
CA CYS A 75 -9.65 8.43 -20.82
C CYS A 75 -8.92 9.75 -21.07
N TRP A 76 -9.57 10.71 -21.76
CA TRP A 76 -9.00 12.03 -21.99
C TRP A 76 -8.79 12.82 -20.71
N GLN A 77 -9.68 12.67 -19.72
CA GLN A 77 -9.48 13.26 -18.40
C GLN A 77 -8.22 12.69 -17.74
N ALA A 78 -7.98 11.37 -17.78
CA ALA A 78 -6.75 10.77 -17.25
C ALA A 78 -5.50 11.27 -17.98
N TYR A 79 -5.58 11.51 -19.30
CA TYR A 79 -4.49 12.11 -20.06
C TYR A 79 -4.10 13.50 -19.51
N PHE A 80 -5.08 14.36 -19.23
CA PHE A 80 -4.81 15.69 -18.64
C PHE A 80 -4.32 15.59 -17.20
N GLU A 81 -4.89 14.68 -16.40
CA GLU A 81 -4.45 14.44 -15.03
C GLU A 81 -3.00 13.92 -14.98
N LEU A 82 -2.58 13.08 -15.94
CA LEU A 82 -1.18 12.66 -16.06
C LEU A 82 -0.24 13.84 -16.34
N LYS A 83 -0.68 14.79 -17.18
CA LYS A 83 0.07 16.02 -17.47
C LYS A 83 0.20 16.93 -16.26
N ASP A 84 -0.83 16.97 -15.43
CA ASP A 84 -0.77 17.73 -14.18
C ASP A 84 0.10 17.02 -13.14
N LEU A 85 0.07 15.69 -13.08
CA LEU A 85 1.00 14.91 -12.26
C LEU A 85 2.46 15.12 -12.67
N GLU A 86 2.75 15.28 -13.97
CA GLU A 86 4.09 15.64 -14.48
C GLU A 86 4.61 16.96 -13.91
N LYS A 87 3.72 17.92 -13.61
CA LYS A 87 4.07 19.22 -13.04
C LYS A 87 4.19 19.16 -11.51
N GLU A 88 3.36 18.35 -10.85
CA GLU A 88 3.25 18.31 -9.38
C GLU A 88 4.23 17.35 -8.71
N SER A 89 4.63 16.28 -9.38
CA SER A 89 5.42 15.19 -8.82
C SER A 89 6.74 14.99 -9.56
N PRO A 90 7.78 14.42 -8.92
CA PRO A 90 9.04 14.18 -9.60
C PRO A 90 8.85 13.10 -10.68
N ARG A 91 9.45 13.32 -11.85
CA ARG A 91 9.34 12.41 -13.02
C ARG A 91 9.62 10.94 -12.71
N ALA A 92 10.56 10.69 -11.80
CA ALA A 92 10.91 9.33 -11.38
C ALA A 92 9.75 8.56 -10.72
N ASP A 93 8.82 9.23 -10.04
CA ASP A 93 7.64 8.60 -9.43
C ASP A 93 6.63 8.19 -10.49
N ILE A 94 6.43 9.04 -11.50
CA ILE A 94 5.51 8.81 -12.61
C ILE A 94 6.01 7.65 -13.48
N GLU A 95 7.31 7.59 -13.75
CA GLU A 95 7.92 6.48 -14.48
C GLU A 95 7.77 5.15 -13.74
N ARG A 96 8.02 5.15 -12.42
CA ARG A 96 7.80 3.96 -11.58
C ARG A 96 6.37 3.48 -11.68
N LEU A 97 5.43 4.41 -11.61
CA LEU A 97 4.01 4.13 -11.74
C LEU A 97 3.66 3.49 -13.10
N ILE A 98 4.18 4.05 -14.20
CA ILE A 98 3.97 3.51 -15.55
C ILE A 98 4.54 2.08 -15.66
N ILE A 99 5.71 1.83 -15.07
CA ILE A 99 6.35 0.50 -15.10
C ILE A 99 5.55 -0.52 -14.27
N GLU A 100 5.06 -0.14 -13.10
CA GLU A 100 4.38 -1.03 -12.17
C GLU A 100 3.00 -1.47 -12.68
N ILE A 101 2.24 -0.56 -13.27
CA ILE A 101 0.85 -0.80 -13.68
C ILE A 101 0.76 -1.64 -14.95
N GLY A 102 1.74 -1.53 -15.86
CA GLY A 102 1.85 -2.42 -17.02
C GLY A 102 0.59 -2.53 -17.88
N GLY A 103 -0.03 -1.40 -18.27
CA GLY A 103 -1.17 -1.40 -19.20
C GLY A 103 -1.96 -0.09 -19.20
N VAL A 104 -2.44 0.33 -20.37
CA VAL A 104 -3.08 1.66 -20.55
C VAL A 104 -4.43 1.76 -19.81
N LYS A 105 -5.27 0.72 -19.87
CA LYS A 105 -6.56 0.67 -19.15
C LYS A 105 -6.38 0.81 -17.63
N SER A 106 -5.45 0.03 -17.06
CA SER A 106 -5.15 0.08 -15.63
C SER A 106 -4.52 1.43 -15.26
N LEU A 107 -3.66 1.97 -16.12
CA LEU A 107 -3.01 3.26 -15.93
C LEU A 107 -4.01 4.41 -15.81
N ILE A 108 -5.05 4.44 -16.66
CA ILE A 108 -6.14 5.43 -16.60
C ILE A 108 -6.79 5.43 -15.21
N GLY A 109 -7.18 4.26 -14.70
CA GLY A 109 -7.82 4.14 -13.38
C GLY A 109 -6.89 4.58 -12.25
N CYS A 110 -5.60 4.21 -12.32
CA CYS A 110 -4.61 4.63 -11.32
C CYS A 110 -4.37 6.14 -11.35
N ILE A 111 -4.31 6.76 -12.53
CA ILE A 111 -4.15 8.22 -12.66
C ILE A 111 -5.33 8.94 -11.99
N HIS A 112 -6.57 8.51 -12.29
CA HIS A 112 -7.75 9.06 -11.64
C HIS A 112 -7.68 8.91 -10.12
N GLY A 113 -7.31 7.73 -9.62
CA GLY A 113 -7.15 7.48 -8.19
C GLY A 113 -6.15 8.44 -7.54
N ILE A 114 -5.00 8.67 -8.17
CA ILE A 114 -3.98 9.59 -7.66
C ILE A 114 -4.43 11.05 -7.74
N ALA A 115 -5.06 11.46 -8.84
CA ALA A 115 -5.62 12.79 -8.98
C ALA A 115 -6.69 13.06 -7.89
N LEU A 116 -7.54 12.09 -7.59
CA LEU A 116 -8.51 12.16 -6.49
C LEU A 116 -7.81 12.27 -5.14
N MET A 117 -6.76 11.49 -4.88
CA MET A 117 -5.96 11.60 -3.65
C MET A 117 -5.27 12.98 -3.53
N HIS A 118 -4.76 13.53 -4.64
CA HIS A 118 -4.16 14.87 -4.66
C HIS A 118 -5.20 15.95 -4.39
N LYS A 119 -6.41 15.85 -4.97
CA LYS A 119 -7.53 16.75 -4.70
C LYS A 119 -7.95 16.67 -3.24
N LEU A 120 -8.18 15.46 -2.72
CA LEU A 120 -8.54 15.24 -1.31
C LEU A 120 -7.47 15.76 -0.36
N LYS A 121 -6.18 15.58 -0.67
CA LYS A 121 -5.09 16.12 0.14
C LYS A 121 -5.07 17.65 0.11
N LYS A 122 -5.27 18.28 -1.06
CA LYS A 122 -5.35 19.75 -1.18
C LYS A 122 -6.56 20.29 -0.43
N ASP A 123 -7.72 19.65 -0.58
CA ASP A 123 -8.95 20.11 0.06
C ASP A 123 -8.96 19.80 1.56
N GLY A 124 -8.37 18.70 2.01
CA GLY A 124 -8.13 18.41 3.42
C GLY A 124 -7.14 19.38 4.07
N LEU A 125 -6.14 19.88 3.33
CA LEU A 125 -5.26 20.95 3.80
C LEU A 125 -5.98 22.31 3.84
N LYS A 126 -6.84 22.61 2.86
CA LYS A 126 -7.70 23.81 2.90
C LYS A 126 -8.70 23.75 4.06
N LEU A 127 -9.31 22.59 4.28
CA LEU A 127 -10.23 22.32 5.37
C LEU A 127 -9.50 22.37 6.71
N ALA A 128 -8.28 21.84 6.84
CA ALA A 128 -7.48 21.95 8.06
C ALA A 128 -7.11 23.41 8.38
N MET A 129 -6.83 24.23 7.36
CA MET A 129 -6.65 25.68 7.54
C MET A 129 -7.96 26.40 7.93
N GLU A 130 -9.12 25.87 7.54
CA GLU A 130 -10.44 26.40 7.90
C GLU A 130 -10.93 25.90 9.27
N ILE A 131 -10.55 24.68 9.68
CA ILE A 131 -10.92 24.02 10.94
C ILE A 131 -10.17 24.58 12.15
N GLU A 132 -8.98 25.20 12.00
CA GLU A 132 -8.42 25.99 13.12
C GLU A 132 -9.34 27.13 13.59
N SER A 133 -10.43 27.42 12.84
CA SER A 133 -11.47 28.38 13.23
C SER A 133 -12.84 27.79 13.58
N LYS A 134 -13.05 26.46 13.58
CA LYS A 134 -14.34 25.88 13.94
C LYS A 134 -14.23 24.45 14.49
N ASP A 135 -14.54 24.33 15.77
CA ASP A 135 -14.86 23.08 16.46
C ASP A 135 -15.87 22.24 15.65
N GLU A 136 -15.40 21.15 15.02
CA GLU A 136 -16.29 20.13 14.48
C GLU A 136 -16.45 18.97 15.47
N GLN A 137 -17.69 18.94 15.95
CA GLN A 137 -18.28 18.10 16.95
C GLN A 137 -18.17 16.61 16.59
N ASN A 138 -17.77 15.82 17.59
CA ASN A 138 -18.01 14.39 17.60
C ASN A 138 -19.50 14.12 17.35
N LEU A 139 -19.84 13.43 16.26
CA LEU A 139 -21.23 13.04 15.92
C LEU A 139 -21.84 12.01 16.88
N CYS A 140 -21.13 11.64 17.94
CA CYS A 140 -21.62 10.82 19.03
C CYS A 140 -21.37 11.57 20.34
N PRO A 141 -22.43 11.95 21.08
CA PRO A 141 -22.27 12.46 22.44
C PRO A 141 -21.50 11.42 23.24
N ARG A 142 -20.34 11.81 23.77
CA ARG A 142 -19.60 10.95 24.70
C ARG A 142 -20.53 10.74 25.91
N PRO A 143 -20.85 9.49 26.29
CA PRO A 143 -21.72 9.26 27.43
C PRO A 143 -21.08 9.89 28.66
N ASP A 144 -21.84 10.73 29.34
CA ASP A 144 -21.38 11.62 30.42
C ASP A 144 -20.95 10.85 31.69
N GLY A 145 -21.05 9.52 31.68
CA GLY A 145 -20.71 8.64 32.80
C GLY A 145 -21.67 8.73 33.99
N LEU A 146 -22.59 9.69 33.99
CA LEU A 146 -23.64 9.82 34.99
C LEU A 146 -24.75 8.77 34.77
N PRO A 147 -25.34 8.22 35.84
CA PRO A 147 -26.56 7.42 35.72
C PRO A 147 -27.69 8.30 35.16
N LYS A 148 -28.53 7.72 34.30
CA LYS A 148 -29.68 8.40 33.69
C LYS A 148 -30.60 9.01 34.75
N SER A 149 -31.18 10.16 34.45
CA SER A 149 -32.16 10.78 35.35
C SER A 149 -33.48 9.99 35.37
N ALA A 150 -34.28 10.17 36.43
CA ALA A 150 -35.57 9.48 36.56
C ALA A 150 -36.54 9.83 35.41
N ASP A 151 -36.49 11.08 34.93
CA ASP A 151 -37.32 11.55 33.84
C ASP A 151 -36.87 10.96 32.49
N GLU A 152 -35.56 10.87 32.24
CA GLU A 152 -35.00 10.24 31.04
C GLU A 152 -35.35 8.75 30.93
N MET A 153 -35.32 8.02 32.05
CA MET A 153 -35.70 6.61 32.06
C MET A 153 -37.18 6.40 31.67
N MET A 154 -38.06 7.30 32.12
CA MET A 154 -39.49 7.25 31.81
C MET A 154 -39.77 7.58 30.34
N GLU A 155 -39.07 8.56 29.79
CA GLU A 155 -39.19 8.93 28.38
C GLU A 155 -38.69 7.82 27.45
N GLU A 156 -37.58 7.17 27.79
CA GLU A 156 -37.07 6.02 27.03
C GLU A 156 -38.04 4.83 27.06
N GLU A 157 -38.68 4.55 28.19
CA GLU A 157 -39.69 3.50 28.29
C GLU A 157 -40.91 3.82 27.41
N LYS A 158 -41.33 5.09 27.39
CA LYS A 158 -42.48 5.55 26.60
C LYS A 158 -42.19 5.61 25.10
N ALA A 159 -40.95 5.95 24.72
CA ALA A 159 -40.50 5.99 23.33
C ALA A 159 -40.16 4.60 22.77
N ARG A 160 -40.13 3.57 23.61
CA ARG A 160 -39.79 2.22 23.19
C ARG A 160 -40.86 1.64 22.26
N MET A 161 -40.44 1.18 21.09
CA MET A 161 -41.34 0.49 20.17
C MET A 161 -41.91 -0.78 20.80
N PRO A 162 -43.19 -1.13 20.51
CA PRO A 162 -43.81 -2.34 21.03
C PRO A 162 -43.04 -3.58 20.54
N ASP A 163 -42.62 -4.42 21.48
CA ASP A 163 -41.91 -5.65 21.15
C ASP A 163 -42.84 -6.67 20.47
N SER A 164 -42.34 -7.27 19.39
CA SER A 164 -42.96 -8.43 18.74
C SER A 164 -42.94 -9.67 19.66
N SER A 165 -43.80 -10.66 19.40
CA SER A 165 -43.80 -11.93 20.14
C SER A 165 -42.43 -12.63 20.09
N TYR A 166 -41.75 -12.58 18.96
CA TYR A 166 -40.43 -13.17 18.77
C TYR A 166 -39.33 -12.46 19.57
N THR A 167 -39.31 -11.12 19.59
CA THR A 167 -38.30 -10.37 20.38
C THR A 167 -38.52 -10.50 21.89
N LYS A 168 -39.77 -10.63 22.35
CA LYS A 168 -40.08 -10.99 23.75
C LYS A 168 -39.52 -12.36 24.11
N LEU A 169 -39.70 -13.36 23.24
CA LEU A 169 -39.18 -14.71 23.46
C LEU A 169 -37.65 -14.69 23.57
N LEU A 170 -36.95 -14.06 22.63
CA LEU A 170 -35.49 -13.95 22.66
C LEU A 170 -34.98 -13.27 23.94
N ARG A 171 -35.66 -12.24 24.43
CA ARG A 171 -35.30 -11.59 25.70
C ARG A 171 -35.56 -12.47 26.92
N SER A 172 -36.67 -13.23 26.92
CA SER A 172 -37.00 -14.14 28.02
C SER A 172 -36.05 -15.33 28.11
N MET A 173 -35.53 -15.79 26.96
CA MET A 173 -34.62 -16.94 26.85
C MET A 173 -33.14 -16.52 26.92
N GLY A 174 -32.81 -15.29 26.52
CA GLY A 174 -31.46 -14.72 26.53
C GLY A 174 -31.11 -14.06 27.85
N LYS A 175 -31.26 -14.78 28.96
CA LYS A 175 -30.98 -14.27 30.32
C LYS A 175 -29.51 -13.91 30.55
N SER A 176 -28.59 -14.55 29.83
CA SER A 176 -27.16 -14.27 29.91
C SER A 176 -26.55 -14.04 28.53
N PRO A 177 -25.67 -13.04 28.37
CA PRO A 177 -24.82 -12.94 27.19
C PRO A 177 -24.01 -14.21 26.97
N ALA A 178 -23.67 -14.54 25.72
CA ALA A 178 -22.92 -15.75 25.37
C ALA A 178 -21.55 -15.88 26.08
N TRP A 179 -21.00 -14.77 26.56
CA TRP A 179 -19.73 -14.70 27.29
C TRP A 179 -19.89 -14.76 28.82
N TYR A 180 -21.12 -14.75 29.34
CA TYR A 180 -21.41 -14.79 30.77
C TYR A 180 -22.04 -16.13 31.14
N SER A 181 -21.36 -16.87 32.01
CA SER A 181 -21.91 -18.04 32.69
C SER A 181 -22.15 -17.67 34.14
N GLU A 182 -23.39 -17.77 34.59
CA GLU A 182 -23.72 -17.58 36.00
C GLU A 182 -23.00 -18.65 36.82
N ALA A 183 -22.27 -18.22 37.86
CA ALA A 183 -21.55 -19.15 38.71
C ALA A 183 -22.58 -20.01 39.48
N PRO A 184 -22.35 -21.33 39.65
CA PRO A 184 -23.27 -22.16 40.41
C PRO A 184 -23.43 -21.61 41.83
N ASP A 185 -24.68 -21.48 42.28
CA ASP A 185 -24.97 -21.20 43.68
C ASP A 185 -24.35 -22.30 44.52
N HIS A 186 -23.28 -21.97 45.24
CA HIS A 186 -22.70 -22.86 46.23
C HIS A 186 -23.55 -22.70 47.48
N GLU A 187 -24.45 -23.65 47.71
CA GLU A 187 -25.12 -23.75 49.00
C GLU A 187 -24.05 -24.05 50.07
N THR A 188 -23.78 -23.09 50.93
CA THR A 188 -23.07 -23.33 52.20
C THR A 188 -24.10 -23.74 53.25
N ASP A 189 -24.04 -25.02 53.63
CA ASP A 189 -24.60 -25.60 54.86
C ASP A 189 -23.77 -25.17 56.09
#